data_AF-A0A364NWK6-F1
#
_entry.id   AF-A0A364NWK6-F1
#
_cell.length_a   1.000
_cell.length_b   1.000
_cell.length_c   1.000
_cell.angle_alpha   90.00
_cell.angle_beta   90.00
_cell.angle_gamma   90.00
#
_symmetry.space_group_name_H-M   'P 1'
#
loop_
_entity.id
_entity.type
_entity.pdbx_description
1 polymer ?
#
loop_
_entity_poly.entity_id
_entity_poly.type
_entity_poly.pdbx_seq_one_letter_code
_entity_poly.pdbx_strand_id
1 'polypeptide(L)'
;MPYTPYFKHADDVVGHLNTVVPATANPLIKAKYVGFVAVAAVTVYELAIKGIFIEFARKKHKVLGNFTEVHFDQINGRIKRENIVNDYLKRFGDKYVDRFKKKVDAAAHTYMASNRRDIKNSYANLILWRNDFAHEGRLSATATYGDVVQAYEDGKEIIRCLYETMVR
;
A
#
# COMPACT_ATOMS: atom_id res chain seq x y z
N MET A 1 -13.50 -2.63 -6.79
CA MET A 1 -12.50 -2.61 -7.89
C MET A 1 -11.80 -3.97 -7.89
N PRO A 2 -11.24 -4.49 -8.99
CA PRO A 2 -10.70 -5.85 -9.02
C PRO A 2 -9.58 -6.12 -8.01
N TYR A 3 -8.92 -5.08 -7.48
CA TYR A 3 -7.91 -5.21 -6.42
C TYR A 3 -8.48 -5.12 -4.98
N THR A 4 -9.76 -4.80 -4.78
CA THR A 4 -10.35 -4.70 -3.43
C THR A 4 -10.38 -6.03 -2.67
N PRO A 5 -10.54 -7.21 -3.30
CA PRO A 5 -10.48 -8.48 -2.58
C PRO A 5 -9.14 -8.71 -1.86
N TYR A 6 -8.04 -8.12 -2.31
CA TYR A 6 -6.74 -8.24 -1.64
C TYR A 6 -6.73 -7.61 -0.25
N PHE A 7 -7.56 -6.58 -0.01
CA PHE A 7 -7.66 -5.93 1.29
C PHE A 7 -8.47 -6.69 2.31
N LYS A 8 -9.39 -7.55 1.87
CA LYS A 8 -10.36 -8.22 2.76
C LYS A 8 -9.67 -8.89 3.94
N HIS A 9 -8.58 -9.61 3.70
CA HIS A 9 -7.86 -10.30 4.77
C HIS A 9 -7.26 -9.32 5.79
N ALA A 10 -6.62 -8.24 5.34
CA ALA A 10 -6.09 -7.22 6.24
C ALA A 10 -7.21 -6.43 6.94
N ASP A 11 -8.32 -6.14 6.25
CA ASP A 11 -9.48 -5.45 6.80
C ASP A 11 -10.13 -6.28 7.92
N ASP A 12 -10.29 -7.59 7.72
CA ASP A 12 -10.84 -8.51 8.73
C ASP A 12 -9.93 -8.56 9.98
N VAL A 13 -8.61 -8.64 9.77
CA VAL A 13 -7.62 -8.66 10.86
C VAL A 13 -7.58 -7.32 11.61
N VAL A 14 -7.54 -6.20 10.89
CA VAL A 14 -7.56 -4.84 11.48
C VAL A 14 -8.87 -4.63 12.23
N GLY A 15 -10.01 -5.06 11.67
CA GLY A 15 -11.31 -4.99 12.32
C GLY A 15 -11.34 -5.73 13.65
N HIS A 16 -10.79 -6.94 13.70
CA HIS A 16 -10.64 -7.68 14.94
C HIS A 16 -9.70 -6.98 15.93
N LEU A 17 -8.51 -6.57 15.48
CA LEU A 17 -7.50 -5.93 16.33
C LEU A 17 -7.95 -4.57 16.89
N ASN A 18 -8.82 -3.85 16.19
CA ASN A 18 -9.44 -2.61 16.69
C ASN A 18 -10.21 -2.82 17.99
N THR A 19 -10.68 -4.04 18.27
CA THR A 19 -11.37 -4.39 19.53
C THR A 19 -10.42 -4.84 20.63
N VAL A 20 -9.28 -5.44 20.26
CA VAL A 20 -8.35 -6.09 21.20
C VAL A 20 -7.24 -5.15 21.67
N VAL A 21 -6.66 -4.38 20.75
CA VAL A 21 -5.47 -3.56 21.03
C VAL A 21 -5.76 -2.43 22.04
N PRO A 22 -6.91 -1.71 21.98
CA PRO A 22 -7.22 -0.69 22.98
C PRO A 22 -7.33 -1.24 24.41
N ALA A 23 -7.91 -2.44 24.57
CA ALA A 23 -8.12 -3.10 25.86
C ALA A 23 -6.84 -3.74 26.44
N THR A 24 -5.79 -3.89 25.64
CA THR A 24 -4.52 -4.46 26.10
C THR A 24 -3.84 -3.50 27.08
N ALA A 25 -3.39 -3.98 28.24
CA ALA A 25 -2.65 -3.12 29.20
C ALA A 25 -1.14 -3.09 28.93
N ASN A 26 -0.58 -4.15 28.33
CA ASN A 26 0.86 -4.29 28.13
C ASN A 26 1.37 -3.46 26.93
N PRO A 27 2.24 -2.45 27.15
CA PRO A 27 2.72 -1.58 26.08
C PRO A 27 3.61 -2.30 25.05
N LEU A 28 4.40 -3.28 25.47
CA LEU A 28 5.28 -4.04 24.56
C LEU A 28 4.46 -4.90 23.61
N ILE A 29 3.37 -5.49 24.09
CA ILE A 29 2.44 -6.26 23.25
C ILE A 29 1.74 -5.32 22.25
N LYS A 30 1.29 -4.13 22.68
CA LYS A 30 0.72 -3.13 21.76
C LYS A 30 1.69 -2.79 20.64
N ALA A 31 2.95 -2.51 20.96
CA ALA A 31 3.96 -2.17 19.98
C ALA A 31 4.22 -3.32 18.98
N LYS A 32 4.13 -4.59 19.42
CA LYS A 32 4.17 -5.73 18.49
C LYS A 32 2.97 -5.77 17.54
N TYR A 33 1.76 -5.47 18.04
CA TYR A 33 0.58 -5.37 17.18
C TYR A 33 0.68 -4.26 16.14
N VAL A 34 1.26 -3.10 16.49
CA VAL A 34 1.58 -2.03 15.54
C VAL A 34 2.42 -2.57 14.38
N GLY A 35 3.49 -3.31 14.70
CA GLY A 35 4.34 -3.96 13.70
C GLY A 35 3.61 -4.99 12.84
N PHE A 36 2.82 -5.88 13.46
CA PHE A 36 2.05 -6.89 12.73
C PHE A 36 1.03 -6.29 11.77
N VAL A 37 0.32 -5.23 12.18
CA VAL A 37 -0.61 -4.52 11.28
C VAL A 37 0.14 -3.87 10.14
N ALA A 38 1.29 -3.24 10.39
CA ALA A 38 2.10 -2.63 9.33
C ALA A 38 2.55 -3.68 8.30
N VAL A 39 2.96 -4.88 8.74
CA VAL A 39 3.28 -6.01 7.85
C VAL A 39 2.06 -6.41 7.02
N ALA A 40 0.93 -6.69 7.65
CA ALA A 40 -0.28 -7.12 6.95
C ALA A 40 -0.75 -6.08 5.91
N ALA A 41 -0.77 -4.81 6.29
CA ALA A 41 -1.16 -3.68 5.44
C ALA A 41 -0.26 -3.55 4.20
N VAL A 42 1.06 -3.64 4.38
CA VAL A 42 2.03 -3.54 3.28
C VAL A 42 1.96 -4.76 2.37
N THR A 43 1.73 -5.95 2.92
CA THR A 43 1.54 -7.17 2.12
C THR A 43 0.33 -7.06 1.19
N VAL A 44 -0.81 -6.56 1.68
CA VAL A 44 -2.00 -6.40 0.81
C VAL A 44 -1.83 -5.29 -0.22
N TYR A 45 -1.06 -4.24 0.06
CA TYR A 45 -0.66 -3.27 -0.97
C TYR A 45 0.16 -3.92 -2.07
N GLU A 46 1.14 -4.75 -1.72
CA GLU A 46 1.95 -5.46 -2.70
C GLU A 46 1.07 -6.34 -3.60
N LEU A 47 0.19 -7.15 -3.02
CA LEU A 47 -0.74 -8.00 -3.77
C LEU A 47 -1.65 -7.16 -4.69
N ALA A 48 -2.17 -6.03 -4.20
CA ALA A 48 -2.98 -5.13 -5.01
C ALA A 48 -2.20 -4.53 -6.18
N ILE A 49 -0.97 -4.08 -5.96
CA ILE A 49 -0.09 -3.54 -7.01
C ILE A 49 0.17 -4.61 -8.08
N LYS A 50 0.56 -5.83 -7.67
CA LYS A 50 0.77 -6.97 -8.58
C LYS A 50 -0.49 -7.23 -9.40
N GLY A 51 -1.64 -7.35 -8.74
CA GLY A 51 -2.92 -7.58 -9.38
C GLY A 51 -3.29 -6.53 -10.44
N ILE A 52 -3.11 -5.25 -10.12
CA ILE A 52 -3.41 -4.13 -11.04
C ILE A 52 -2.56 -4.22 -12.31
N PHE A 53 -1.25 -4.41 -12.18
CA PHE A 53 -0.35 -4.48 -13.34
C PHE A 53 -0.61 -5.72 -14.19
N ILE A 54 -0.79 -6.89 -13.56
CA ILE A 54 -1.05 -8.16 -14.25
C ILE A 54 -2.38 -8.10 -15.00
N GLU A 55 -3.43 -7.58 -14.38
CA GLU A 55 -4.75 -7.46 -15.01
C GLU A 55 -4.70 -6.51 -16.21
N PHE A 56 -4.06 -5.34 -16.05
CA PHE A 56 -3.88 -4.41 -17.16
C PHE A 56 -3.12 -5.05 -18.33
N ALA A 57 -1.99 -5.70 -18.03
CA ALA A 57 -1.16 -6.37 -19.03
C ALA A 57 -1.93 -7.47 -19.77
N ARG A 58 -2.68 -8.31 -19.04
CA ARG A 58 -3.52 -9.37 -19.62
C ARG A 58 -4.61 -8.81 -20.54
N LYS A 59 -5.27 -7.71 -20.15
CA LYS A 59 -6.27 -7.02 -20.98
C LYS A 59 -5.66 -6.42 -22.25
N LYS A 60 -4.36 -6.06 -22.23
CA LYS A 60 -3.65 -5.56 -23.41
C LYS A 60 -3.26 -6.68 -24.35
N HIS A 61 -2.63 -7.73 -23.84
CA HIS A 61 -2.20 -8.87 -24.64
C HIS A 61 -1.82 -10.05 -23.75
N LYS A 62 -2.16 -11.28 -24.15
CA LYS A 62 -1.88 -12.51 -23.37
C LYS A 62 -0.39 -12.67 -23.03
N VAL A 63 0.50 -12.50 -24.02
CA VAL A 63 1.96 -12.64 -23.81
C VAL A 63 2.50 -11.58 -22.85
N LEU A 64 2.01 -10.34 -22.95
CA LEU A 64 2.40 -9.26 -22.04
C LEU A 64 1.92 -9.57 -20.61
N GLY A 65 0.72 -10.12 -20.47
CA GLY A 65 0.18 -10.62 -19.20
C GLY A 65 1.11 -11.64 -18.55
N ASN A 66 1.51 -12.68 -19.28
CA ASN A 66 2.41 -13.72 -18.77
C ASN A 66 3.78 -13.14 -18.36
N PHE A 67 4.37 -12.28 -19.20
CA PHE A 67 5.64 -11.62 -18.87
C PHE A 67 5.54 -10.77 -17.60
N THR A 68 4.44 -10.01 -17.48
CA THR A 68 4.19 -9.14 -16.33
C THR A 68 4.02 -9.97 -15.06
N GLU A 69 3.28 -11.07 -15.11
CA GLU A 69 3.09 -11.97 -13.97
C GLU A 69 4.42 -12.51 -13.44
N VAL A 70 5.27 -13.05 -14.31
CA VAL A 70 6.61 -13.54 -13.92
C VAL A 70 7.48 -12.42 -13.35
N HIS A 71 7.44 -11.22 -13.95
CA HIS A 71 8.20 -10.07 -13.46
C HIS A 71 7.75 -9.62 -12.07
N PHE A 72 6.44 -9.55 -11.84
CA PHE A 72 5.86 -9.06 -10.59
C PHE A 72 5.83 -10.12 -9.48
N ASP A 73 6.02 -11.40 -9.78
CA ASP A 73 6.22 -12.42 -8.74
C ASP A 73 7.43 -12.07 -7.85
N GLN A 74 8.46 -11.44 -8.44
CA GLN A 74 9.77 -11.19 -7.82
C GLN A 74 9.93 -9.83 -7.10
N ILE A 75 8.91 -8.98 -7.01
CA ILE A 75 9.10 -7.59 -6.52
C ILE A 75 9.26 -7.45 -5.00
N ASN A 76 9.10 -8.53 -4.22
CA ASN A 76 9.42 -8.68 -2.78
C ASN A 76 9.53 -7.37 -1.97
N GLY A 77 8.40 -6.76 -1.65
CA GLY A 77 8.34 -5.59 -0.78
C GLY A 77 8.81 -4.27 -1.39
N ARG A 78 9.24 -4.21 -2.66
CA ARG A 78 9.62 -2.99 -3.37
C ARG A 78 8.40 -2.19 -3.83
N ILE A 79 7.59 -1.77 -2.88
CA ILE A 79 6.34 -1.07 -3.15
C ILE A 79 6.41 0.42 -2.85
N LYS A 80 7.60 0.99 -2.63
CA LYS A 80 7.72 2.44 -2.45
C LYS A 80 7.20 3.16 -3.70
N ARG A 81 6.69 4.38 -3.54
CA ARG A 81 6.19 5.19 -4.66
C ARG A 81 7.23 5.35 -5.76
N GLU A 82 8.49 5.49 -5.40
CA GLU A 82 9.61 5.61 -6.34
C GLU A 82 9.78 4.33 -7.16
N ASN A 83 9.61 3.15 -6.55
CA ASN A 83 9.62 1.88 -7.28
C ASN A 83 8.43 1.80 -8.24
N ILE A 84 7.23 2.16 -7.78
CA ILE A 84 6.03 2.17 -8.62
C ILE A 84 6.23 3.05 -9.86
N VAL A 85 6.81 4.24 -9.68
CA VAL A 85 7.03 5.19 -10.78
C VAL A 85 8.16 4.74 -11.69
N ASN A 86 9.35 4.52 -11.13
CA ASN A 86 10.59 4.39 -11.89
C ASN A 86 10.80 2.97 -12.43
N ASP A 87 10.38 1.95 -11.67
CA ASP A 87 10.66 0.55 -12.01
C ASP A 87 9.48 -0.10 -12.75
N TYR A 88 8.24 0.28 -12.40
CA TYR A 88 7.03 -0.39 -12.87
C TYR A 88 6.28 0.41 -13.94
N LEU A 89 5.77 1.60 -13.61
CA LEU A 89 4.99 2.43 -14.55
C LEU A 89 5.81 2.82 -15.78
N LYS A 90 7.10 3.15 -15.60
CA LYS A 90 7.99 3.53 -16.70
C LYS A 90 8.04 2.47 -17.81
N ARG A 91 7.92 1.18 -17.48
CA ARG A 91 7.91 0.07 -18.46
C ARG A 91 6.66 0.06 -19.35
N PHE A 92 5.56 0.63 -18.88
CA PHE A 92 4.33 0.78 -19.67
C PHE A 92 4.28 2.10 -20.45
N GLY A 93 5.20 3.03 -20.17
CA GLY A 93 5.41 4.28 -20.88
C GLY A 93 5.17 5.53 -20.03
N ASP A 94 5.82 6.63 -20.41
CA ASP A 94 5.84 7.89 -19.65
C ASP A 94 4.46 8.50 -19.41
N LYS A 95 3.54 8.28 -20.34
CA LYS A 95 2.14 8.70 -20.17
C LYS A 95 1.50 8.15 -18.88
N TYR A 96 1.84 6.94 -18.47
CA TYR A 96 1.28 6.34 -17.25
C TYR A 96 1.96 6.90 -15.99
N VAL A 97 3.26 7.21 -16.07
CA VAL A 97 4.00 7.90 -15.00
C VAL A 97 3.36 9.26 -14.72
N ASP A 98 3.18 10.08 -15.77
CA ASP A 98 2.62 11.43 -15.62
C ASP A 98 1.18 11.39 -15.14
N ARG A 99 0.39 10.44 -15.65
CA ARG A 99 -1.00 10.24 -15.22
C ARG A 99 -1.06 9.85 -13.73
N PHE A 100 -0.21 8.93 -13.28
CA PHE A 100 -0.18 8.52 -11.88
C PHE A 100 0.20 9.69 -10.96
N LYS A 101 1.26 10.43 -11.30
CA LYS A 101 1.68 11.61 -10.54
C LYS A 101 0.53 12.60 -10.41
N LYS A 102 -0.11 12.98 -11.52
CA LYS A 102 -1.28 13.88 -11.53
C LYS A 102 -2.43 13.37 -10.66
N LYS A 103 -2.77 12.08 -10.74
CA LYS A 103 -3.84 11.49 -9.92
C LYS A 103 -3.51 11.51 -8.43
N VAL A 104 -2.28 11.14 -8.06
CA VAL A 104 -1.85 11.13 -6.66
C VAL A 104 -1.75 12.56 -6.11
N ASP A 105 -1.27 13.52 -6.90
CA ASP A 105 -1.19 14.92 -6.47
C ASP A 105 -2.58 15.53 -6.27
N ALA A 106 -3.52 15.25 -7.18
CA ALA A 106 -4.91 15.67 -7.03
C ALA A 106 -5.57 15.03 -5.80
N ALA A 107 -5.41 13.71 -5.63
CA ALA A 107 -5.94 12.99 -4.47
C ALA A 107 -5.34 13.52 -3.16
N ALA A 108 -4.03 13.72 -3.10
CA ALA A 108 -3.35 14.26 -1.93
C ALA A 108 -3.83 15.68 -1.57
N HIS A 109 -4.03 16.54 -2.58
CA HIS A 109 -4.58 17.87 -2.36
C HIS A 109 -5.99 17.81 -1.76
N THR A 110 -6.88 17.01 -2.33
CA THR A 110 -8.24 16.81 -1.80
C THR A 110 -8.20 16.22 -0.38
N TYR A 111 -7.36 15.20 -0.15
CA TYR A 111 -7.27 14.53 1.14
C TYR A 111 -6.73 15.47 2.23
N MET A 112 -5.74 16.31 1.90
CA MET A 112 -5.19 17.30 2.81
C MET A 112 -6.24 18.36 3.18
N ALA A 113 -7.03 18.83 2.22
CA ALA A 113 -8.09 19.79 2.48
C ALA A 113 -9.19 19.23 3.41
N SER A 114 -9.57 17.96 3.23
CA SER A 114 -10.66 17.34 3.99
C SER A 114 -10.22 16.73 5.33
N ASN A 115 -9.01 16.16 5.39
CA ASN A 115 -8.55 15.36 6.53
C ASN A 115 -7.34 15.95 7.25
N ARG A 116 -6.73 17.03 6.71
CA ARG A 116 -5.49 17.64 7.23
C ARG A 116 -4.32 16.66 7.35
N ARG A 117 -4.28 15.66 6.45
CA ARG A 117 -3.25 14.61 6.38
C ARG A 117 -2.81 14.39 4.94
N ASP A 118 -1.55 14.03 4.76
CA ASP A 118 -0.97 13.72 3.45
C ASP A 118 -0.87 12.21 3.23
N ILE A 119 -1.66 11.69 2.30
CA ILE A 119 -1.68 10.27 1.90
C ILE A 119 -0.31 9.77 1.42
N LYS A 120 0.56 10.64 0.88
CA LYS A 120 1.91 10.24 0.43
C LYS A 120 2.79 9.93 1.63
N ASN A 121 2.73 10.75 2.67
CA ASN A 121 3.47 10.55 3.90
C ASN A 121 2.90 9.37 4.69
N SER A 122 1.58 9.24 4.80
CA SER A 122 0.93 8.07 5.41
C SER A 122 1.41 6.76 4.76
N TYR A 123 1.39 6.69 3.43
CA TYR A 123 1.87 5.52 2.69
C TYR A 123 3.37 5.24 2.91
N ALA A 124 4.21 6.28 2.85
CA ALA A 124 5.66 6.14 3.05
C ALA A 124 5.99 5.67 4.48
N ASN A 125 5.32 6.23 5.48
CA ASN A 125 5.50 5.87 6.89
C ASN A 125 5.10 4.42 7.15
N LEU A 126 4.00 3.94 6.55
CA LEU A 126 3.58 2.56 6.73
C LEU A 126 4.61 1.55 6.21
N ILE A 127 5.23 1.85 5.06
CA ILE A 127 6.32 1.02 4.51
C ILE A 127 7.55 1.08 5.42
N LEU A 128 7.88 2.25 5.97
CA LEU A 128 8.98 2.42 6.92
C LEU A 128 8.75 1.56 8.16
N TRP A 129 7.61 1.69 8.82
CA TRP A 129 7.27 0.93 10.03
C TRP A 129 7.27 -0.58 9.80
N ARG A 130 6.79 -1.03 8.63
CA ARG A 130 6.92 -2.44 8.25
C ARG A 130 8.37 -2.88 8.21
N ASN A 131 9.25 -2.09 7.58
CA ASN A 131 10.66 -2.45 7.43
C ASN A 131 11.37 -2.48 8.79
N ASP A 132 11.18 -1.46 9.61
CA ASP A 132 11.73 -1.37 10.96
C ASP A 132 11.34 -2.60 11.79
N PHE A 133 10.07 -3.01 11.72
CA PHE A 133 9.60 -4.17 12.47
C PHE A 133 10.07 -5.51 11.87
N ALA A 134 9.85 -5.74 10.58
CA ALA A 134 10.05 -7.05 9.96
C ALA A 134 11.52 -7.38 9.69
N HIS A 135 12.36 -6.37 9.45
CA HIS A 135 13.77 -6.56 9.11
C HIS A 135 14.72 -6.18 10.24
N GLU A 136 14.39 -5.15 11.03
CA GLU A 136 15.26 -4.68 12.10
C GLU A 136 14.81 -5.14 13.50
N GLY A 137 13.62 -5.75 13.61
CA GLY A 137 13.03 -6.16 14.89
C GLY A 137 12.71 -4.96 15.80
N ARG A 138 12.71 -3.74 15.24
CA ARG A 138 12.51 -2.50 16.00
C ARG A 138 11.03 -2.23 16.16
N LEU A 139 10.64 -1.96 17.39
CA LEU A 139 9.33 -1.43 17.70
C LEU A 139 9.36 0.07 17.42
N SER A 140 8.48 0.55 16.53
CA SER A 140 8.42 1.97 16.22
C SER A 140 8.11 2.78 17.49
N ALA A 141 9.05 3.62 17.92
CA ALA A 141 8.86 4.46 19.10
C ALA A 141 7.89 5.62 18.85
N THR A 142 7.60 5.91 17.58
CA THR A 142 6.84 7.10 17.15
C THR A 142 5.47 6.78 16.57
N ALA A 143 5.16 5.51 16.30
CA ALA A 143 3.89 5.10 15.71
C ALA A 143 2.97 4.45 16.75
N THR A 144 1.77 4.97 16.90
CA THR A 144 0.70 4.30 17.64
C THR A 144 -0.07 3.33 16.74
N TYR A 145 -0.86 2.46 17.36
CA TYR A 145 -1.78 1.58 16.63
C TYR A 145 -2.76 2.37 15.76
N GLY A 146 -3.30 3.47 16.27
CA GLY A 146 -4.20 4.34 15.51
C GLY A 146 -3.52 4.95 14.29
N ASP A 147 -2.26 5.34 14.41
CA ASP A 147 -1.49 5.89 13.29
C ASP A 147 -1.29 4.87 12.17
N VAL A 148 -0.98 3.62 12.52
CA VAL A 148 -0.80 2.54 11.53
C VAL A 148 -2.10 2.19 10.83
N VAL A 149 -3.20 2.04 11.57
CA VAL A 149 -4.51 1.76 10.98
C VAL A 149 -4.95 2.91 10.08
N GLN A 150 -4.75 4.15 10.51
CA GLN A 150 -5.06 5.32 9.69
C GLN A 150 -4.19 5.37 8.44
N ALA A 151 -2.89 5.13 8.57
CA ALA A 151 -1.98 5.11 7.43
C ALA A 151 -2.32 4.00 6.44
N TYR A 152 -2.83 2.87 6.93
CA TYR A 152 -3.37 1.80 6.10
C TYR A 152 -4.60 2.25 5.30
N GLU A 153 -5.55 2.96 5.92
CA GLU A 153 -6.71 3.49 5.19
C GLU A 153 -6.31 4.58 4.18
N ASP A 154 -5.45 5.51 4.60
CA ASP A 154 -4.94 6.58 3.73
C ASP A 154 -4.17 6.01 2.53
N GLY A 155 -3.34 4.99 2.73
CA GLY A 155 -2.52 4.41 1.69
C GLY A 155 -3.33 3.62 0.65
N LYS A 156 -4.55 3.16 0.95
CA LYS A 156 -5.47 2.59 -0.06
C LYS A 156 -5.76 3.59 -1.18
N GLU A 157 -5.70 4.89 -0.89
CA GLU A 157 -5.90 5.94 -1.88
C GLU A 157 -4.79 5.97 -2.93
N ILE A 158 -3.54 5.70 -2.55
CA ILE A 158 -2.42 5.56 -3.49
C ILE A 158 -2.66 4.37 -4.43
N ILE A 159 -3.15 3.25 -3.89
CA ILE A 159 -3.49 2.07 -4.68
C ILE A 159 -4.66 2.36 -5.63
N ARG A 160 -5.65 3.12 -5.19
CA ARG A 160 -6.75 3.61 -6.05
C ARG A 160 -6.23 4.46 -7.20
N CYS A 161 -5.36 5.43 -6.93
CA CYS A 161 -4.73 6.24 -7.98
C CYS A 161 -3.94 5.38 -8.98
N LEU A 162 -3.26 4.33 -8.52
CA LEU A 162 -2.54 3.40 -9.39
C LEU A 162 -3.52 2.64 -10.28
N TYR A 163 -4.58 2.06 -9.70
CA TYR A 163 -5.60 1.36 -10.48
C TYR A 163 -6.20 2.26 -11.56
N GLU A 164 -6.65 3.45 -11.21
CA GLU A 164 -7.22 4.39 -12.19
C GLU A 164 -6.23 4.86 -13.24
N THR A 165 -4.93 4.82 -12.95
CA THR A 165 -3.90 5.08 -13.94
C THR A 165 -3.87 3.98 -14.99
N MET A 166 -3.99 2.74 -14.51
CA MET A 166 -3.89 1.49 -15.27
C MET A 166 -5.23 1.00 -15.82
N VAL A 167 -6.29 1.80 -15.70
CA VAL A 167 -7.58 1.56 -16.37
C VAL A 167 -7.73 2.55 -17.53
N ARG A 168 -8.34 2.07 -18.63
CA ARG A 168 -8.80 2.92 -19.72
C ARG A 168 -10.28 3.12 -19.60
#